data_AF-A0A4R0EG94-F1
#
_entry.id   AF-A0A4R0EG94-F1
#
_cell.length_a   1.000
_cell.length_b   1.000
_cell.length_c   1.000
_cell.angle_alpha   90.00
_cell.angle_beta   90.00
_cell.angle_gamma   90.00
#
_symmetry.space_group_name_H-M   'P 1'
#
loop_
_entity.id
_entity.type
_entity.pdbx_description
1 polymer ?
#
loop_
_entity_poly.entity_id
_entity_poly.type
_entity_poly.pdbx_seq_one_letter_code
_entity_poly.pdbx_strand_id
1 'polypeptide(L)'
;MKKFILSVFIVCITNSAHSESMYELAQAHCKKAETVAYTAQTYRQLGMQPSAATEKLMTVTANIIDPKLKEDNEKLIFFVVQDAYTVLVAPTKELKKTYILDFAERHYLTCLNSFQKAIDKSNK
;
A
#
# COMPACT_ATOMS: atom_id res chain seq x y z
N MET A 1 56.62 -26.74 10.47
CA MET A 1 55.68 -26.43 9.37
C MET A 1 54.36 -27.16 9.60
N LYS A 2 53.28 -26.42 9.87
CA LYS A 2 51.89 -26.86 9.64
C LYS A 2 51.01 -25.61 9.64
N LYS A 3 50.57 -25.19 8.45
CA LYS A 3 49.65 -24.07 8.24
C LYS A 3 48.23 -24.63 8.38
N PHE A 4 47.49 -24.25 9.42
CA PHE A 4 46.04 -24.45 9.44
C PHE A 4 45.41 -23.25 8.76
N ILE A 5 45.03 -23.43 7.49
CA ILE A 5 44.19 -22.48 6.77
C ILE A 5 42.78 -22.67 7.32
N LEU A 6 42.36 -21.76 8.18
CA LEU A 6 41.00 -21.70 8.71
C LEU A 6 40.09 -21.15 7.62
N SER A 7 39.59 -22.03 6.76
CA SER A 7 38.60 -21.71 5.74
C SER A 7 37.25 -21.46 6.42
N VAL A 8 37.01 -20.23 6.85
CA VAL A 8 35.68 -19.78 7.26
C VAL A 8 34.83 -19.65 6.00
N PHE A 9 34.07 -20.69 5.69
CA PHE A 9 32.99 -20.63 4.70
C PHE A 9 31.88 -19.73 5.27
N ILE A 10 31.89 -18.46 4.87
CA ILE A 10 30.75 -17.55 5.05
C ILE A 10 29.69 -17.98 4.03
N VAL A 11 28.81 -18.89 4.43
CA VAL A 11 27.55 -19.17 3.72
C VAL A 11 26.48 -18.26 4.32
N CYS A 12 26.39 -17.01 3.85
CA CYS A 12 25.37 -16.07 4.34
C CYS A 12 24.74 -15.18 3.25
N ILE A 13 24.56 -15.64 2.00
CA ILE A 13 23.90 -14.83 0.98
C ILE A 13 22.91 -15.62 0.11
N THR A 14 22.00 -16.37 0.73
CA THR A 14 20.86 -16.98 0.00
C THR A 14 19.50 -16.44 0.43
N ASN A 15 19.39 -15.71 1.55
CA ASN A 15 18.12 -15.14 2.00
C ASN A 15 17.85 -13.72 1.48
N SER A 16 18.86 -12.97 1.02
CA SER A 16 18.68 -11.58 0.61
C SER A 16 17.85 -11.44 -0.67
N ALA A 17 18.13 -12.25 -1.70
CA ALA A 17 17.45 -12.16 -3.00
C ALA A 17 15.95 -12.53 -2.93
N HIS A 18 15.57 -13.48 -2.05
CA HIS A 18 14.17 -13.82 -1.85
C HIS A 18 13.43 -12.71 -1.06
N SER A 19 14.10 -12.10 -0.07
CA SER A 19 13.51 -10.98 0.67
C SER A 19 13.33 -9.72 -0.19
N GLU A 20 14.26 -9.46 -1.12
CA GLU A 20 14.23 -8.31 -2.01
C GLU A 20 13.06 -8.38 -3.00
N SER A 21 12.86 -9.54 -3.64
CA SER A 21 11.73 -9.74 -4.57
C SER A 21 10.36 -9.70 -3.88
N MET A 22 10.26 -10.20 -2.64
CA MET A 22 9.04 -10.07 -1.83
C MET A 22 8.75 -8.63 -1.42
N TYR A 23 9.81 -7.85 -1.15
CA TYR A 23 9.70 -6.45 -0.79
C TYR A 23 9.28 -5.58 -1.99
N GLU A 24 9.85 -5.82 -3.18
CA GLU A 24 9.44 -5.15 -4.42
C GLU A 24 7.97 -5.45 -4.78
N LEU A 25 7.53 -6.70 -4.63
CA LEU A 25 6.14 -7.09 -4.84
C LEU A 25 5.20 -6.41 -3.84
N ALA A 26 5.61 -6.33 -2.57
CA ALA A 26 4.86 -5.61 -1.54
C ALA A 26 4.76 -4.11 -1.85
N GLN A 27 5.84 -3.46 -2.29
CA GLN A 27 5.81 -2.06 -2.71
C GLN A 27 4.86 -1.84 -3.88
N ALA A 28 4.90 -2.68 -4.91
CA ALA A 28 4.00 -2.60 -6.06
C ALA A 28 2.53 -2.73 -5.63
N HIS A 29 2.23 -3.66 -4.73
CA HIS A 29 0.89 -3.81 -4.16
C HIS A 29 0.47 -2.58 -3.33
N CYS A 30 1.36 -2.06 -2.49
CA CYS A 30 1.06 -0.92 -1.63
C CYS A 30 0.92 0.40 -2.39
N LYS A 31 1.56 0.54 -3.55
CA LYS A 31 1.36 1.67 -4.47
C LYS A 31 -0.10 1.78 -4.92
N LYS A 32 -0.82 0.66 -5.01
CA LYS A 32 -2.25 0.67 -5.31
C LYS A 32 -3.06 1.31 -4.18
N ALA A 33 -2.81 0.91 -2.93
CA ALA A 33 -3.47 1.50 -1.76
C ALA A 33 -3.21 3.01 -1.66
N GLU A 34 -1.96 3.43 -1.91
CA GLU A 34 -1.59 4.85 -1.99
C GLU A 34 -2.37 5.61 -3.07
N THR A 35 -2.48 5.04 -4.27
CA THR A 35 -3.16 5.68 -5.40
C THR A 35 -4.66 5.85 -5.14
N VAL A 36 -5.31 4.82 -4.59
CA VAL A 36 -6.72 4.87 -4.19
C VAL A 36 -6.91 5.91 -3.09
N ALA A 37 -6.03 5.94 -2.09
CA ALA A 37 -6.07 6.89 -0.98
C ALA A 37 -5.87 8.34 -1.43
N TYR A 38 -4.88 8.59 -2.28
CA TYR A 38 -4.63 9.90 -2.88
C TYR A 38 -5.86 10.40 -3.63
N THR A 39 -6.46 9.54 -4.46
CA THR A 39 -7.61 9.90 -5.30
C THR A 39 -8.87 10.12 -4.44
N ALA A 40 -9.13 9.25 -3.47
CA ALA A 40 -10.24 9.38 -2.54
C ALA A 40 -10.15 10.69 -1.75
N GLN A 41 -8.97 11.01 -1.21
CA GLN A 41 -8.75 12.25 -0.48
C GLN A 41 -8.82 13.47 -1.40
N THR A 42 -8.37 13.36 -2.66
CA THR A 42 -8.56 14.43 -3.65
C THR A 42 -10.04 14.73 -3.88
N TYR A 43 -10.86 13.70 -4.11
CA TYR A 43 -12.32 13.86 -4.26
C TYR A 43 -12.96 14.47 -3.02
N ARG A 44 -12.55 14.03 -1.83
CA ARG A 44 -13.00 14.59 -0.57
C ARG A 44 -12.67 16.08 -0.43
N GLN A 45 -11.43 16.49 -0.72
CA GLN A 45 -11.00 17.90 -0.64
C GLN A 45 -11.63 18.80 -1.72
N LEU A 46 -12.17 18.20 -2.79
CA LEU A 46 -12.99 18.86 -3.81
C LEU A 46 -14.48 18.95 -3.44
N GLY A 47 -14.91 18.38 -2.31
CA GLY A 47 -16.30 18.41 -1.87
C GLY A 47 -17.20 17.42 -2.61
N MET A 48 -16.62 16.40 -3.26
CA MET A 48 -17.40 15.31 -3.83
C MET A 48 -18.15 14.55 -2.72
N GLN A 49 -19.31 13.99 -3.04
CA GLN A 49 -20.04 13.10 -2.12
C GLN A 49 -19.38 11.72 -2.05
N PRO A 50 -19.41 11.03 -0.90
CA PRO A 50 -18.75 9.74 -0.74
C PRO A 50 -19.27 8.69 -1.72
N SER A 51 -20.58 8.64 -1.98
CA SER A 51 -21.18 7.72 -2.95
C SER A 51 -20.62 7.91 -4.36
N ALA A 52 -20.51 9.17 -4.81
CA ALA A 52 -19.97 9.51 -6.13
C ALA A 52 -18.46 9.21 -6.22
N ALA A 53 -17.71 9.43 -5.13
CA ALA A 53 -16.29 9.08 -5.06
C ALA A 53 -16.09 7.56 -5.10
N THR A 54 -16.90 6.80 -4.35
CA THR A 54 -16.90 5.33 -4.40
C THR A 54 -17.21 4.85 -5.80
N GLU A 55 -18.30 5.32 -6.43
CA GLU A 55 -18.68 4.91 -7.78
C GLU A 55 -17.55 5.16 -8.79
N LYS A 56 -16.95 6.36 -8.78
CA LYS A 56 -15.82 6.69 -9.65
C LYS A 56 -14.63 5.77 -9.43
N LEU A 57 -14.25 5.51 -8.19
CA LEU A 57 -13.13 4.62 -7.89
C LEU A 57 -13.44 3.17 -8.23
N MET A 58 -14.67 2.71 -8.05
CA MET A 58 -15.08 1.34 -8.40
C MET A 58 -14.98 1.07 -9.92
N THR A 59 -15.03 2.09 -10.77
CA THR A 59 -14.84 1.88 -12.23
C THR A 59 -13.50 1.24 -12.58
N VAL A 60 -12.46 1.39 -11.74
CA VAL A 60 -11.15 0.79 -11.98
C VAL A 60 -11.15 -0.74 -11.84
N THR A 61 -12.18 -1.32 -11.21
CA THR A 61 -12.33 -2.77 -11.04
C THR A 61 -13.21 -3.41 -12.12
N ALA A 62 -13.84 -2.60 -12.99
CA ALA A 62 -14.84 -3.07 -13.95
C ALA A 62 -14.31 -4.17 -14.89
N ASN A 63 -13.03 -4.07 -15.28
CA ASN A 63 -12.38 -4.99 -16.23
C ASN A 63 -11.57 -6.11 -15.54
N ILE A 64 -11.62 -6.23 -14.20
CA ILE A 64 -10.93 -7.31 -13.50
C ILE A 64 -11.75 -8.60 -13.67
N ILE A 65 -11.15 -9.58 -14.37
CA ILE A 65 -11.80 -10.87 -14.66
C ILE A 65 -11.83 -11.79 -13.44
N ASP A 66 -10.74 -11.81 -12.67
CA ASP A 66 -10.63 -12.64 -11.46
C ASP A 66 -11.62 -12.11 -10.39
N PRO A 67 -12.65 -12.90 -10.01
CA PRO A 67 -13.67 -12.44 -9.06
C PRO A 67 -13.09 -12.13 -7.68
N LYS A 68 -12.06 -12.87 -7.26
CA LYS A 68 -11.45 -12.69 -5.94
C LYS A 68 -10.62 -11.42 -5.91
N LEU A 69 -9.80 -11.22 -6.94
CA LEU A 69 -9.04 -9.98 -7.09
C LEU A 69 -9.97 -8.77 -7.22
N LYS A 70 -11.09 -8.91 -7.95
CA LYS A 70 -12.09 -7.86 -8.06
C LYS A 70 -12.67 -7.51 -6.69
N GLU A 71 -13.17 -8.49 -5.95
CA GLU A 71 -13.74 -8.32 -4.61
C GLU A 71 -12.75 -7.64 -3.65
N ASP A 72 -11.49 -8.09 -3.62
CA ASP A 72 -10.47 -7.54 -2.73
C ASP A 72 -10.16 -6.06 -3.05
N ASN A 73 -10.19 -5.70 -4.34
CA ASN A 73 -10.01 -4.31 -4.77
C ASN A 73 -11.21 -3.42 -4.45
N GLU A 74 -12.42 -3.94 -4.63
CA GLU A 74 -13.65 -3.22 -4.28
C GLU A 74 -13.71 -2.96 -2.77
N LYS A 75 -13.35 -3.95 -1.94
CA LYS A 75 -13.22 -3.78 -0.49
C LYS A 75 -12.19 -2.72 -0.13
N LEU A 76 -11.00 -2.76 -0.73
CA LEU A 76 -9.98 -1.73 -0.53
C LEU A 76 -10.53 -0.34 -0.84
N ILE A 77 -11.17 -0.16 -2.00
CA ILE A 77 -11.77 1.12 -2.41
C ILE A 77 -12.80 1.57 -1.37
N PHE A 78 -13.70 0.69 -0.96
CA PHE A 78 -14.75 1.01 -0.01
C PHE A 78 -14.18 1.51 1.32
N PHE A 79 -13.24 0.78 1.92
CA PHE A 79 -12.63 1.16 3.20
C PHE A 79 -11.84 2.46 3.10
N VAL A 80 -11.06 2.65 2.04
CA VAL A 80 -10.25 3.85 1.84
C VAL A 80 -11.14 5.08 1.62
N VAL A 81 -12.24 4.95 0.88
CA VAL A 81 -13.20 6.06 0.72
C VAL A 81 -13.88 6.38 2.05
N GLN A 82 -14.32 5.39 2.82
CA GLN A 82 -14.90 5.66 4.14
C GLN A 82 -13.93 6.41 5.06
N ASP A 83 -12.67 5.98 5.12
CA ASP A 83 -11.64 6.64 5.93
C ASP A 83 -11.35 8.06 5.42
N ALA A 84 -11.20 8.25 4.10
CA ALA A 84 -10.95 9.56 3.51
C ALA A 84 -11.99 10.61 3.91
N TYR A 85 -13.25 10.19 4.07
CA TYR A 85 -14.36 11.07 4.42
C TYR A 85 -14.50 11.37 5.92
N THR A 86 -13.68 10.74 6.78
CA THR A 86 -13.50 11.18 8.17
C THR A 86 -12.61 12.42 8.27
N VAL A 87 -11.78 12.67 7.24
CA VAL A 87 -10.89 13.84 7.17
C VAL A 87 -11.69 15.09 6.81
N LEU A 88 -11.37 16.20 7.48
CA LEU A 88 -11.99 17.50 7.23
C LEU A 88 -11.56 18.08 5.88
N VAL A 89 -12.42 18.90 5.27
CA VAL A 89 -12.01 19.69 4.09
C VAL A 89 -11.15 20.85 4.58
N ALA A 90 -9.93 20.91 4.08
CA ALA A 90 -9.02 21.98 4.42
C ALA A 90 -9.42 23.31 3.73
N PRO A 91 -9.22 24.46 4.39
CA PRO A 91 -9.65 25.76 3.86
C PRO A 91 -8.73 26.30 2.76
N THR A 92 -7.45 25.92 2.73
CA THR A 92 -6.45 26.43 1.77
C THR A 92 -5.94 25.35 0.84
N LYS A 93 -5.43 25.74 -0.33
CA LYS A 93 -4.90 24.80 -1.34
C LYS A 93 -3.71 24.01 -0.81
N GLU A 94 -2.86 24.65 -0.03
CA GLU A 94 -1.65 24.09 0.58
C GLU A 94 -2.04 23.01 1.59
N LEU A 95 -2.99 23.30 2.47
CA LEU A 95 -3.48 22.31 3.45
C LEU A 95 -4.22 21.16 2.78
N LYS A 96 -5.00 21.41 1.72
CA LYS A 96 -5.61 20.34 0.92
C LYS A 96 -4.54 19.40 0.37
N LYS A 97 -3.45 19.94 -0.18
CA LYS A 97 -2.32 19.15 -0.68
C LYS A 97 -1.68 18.32 0.43
N THR A 98 -1.42 18.92 1.59
CA THR A 98 -0.89 18.20 2.76
C THR A 98 -1.80 17.05 3.16
N TYR A 99 -3.10 17.30 3.32
CA TYR A 99 -4.06 16.26 3.71
C TYR A 99 -4.12 15.12 2.70
N ILE A 100 -4.05 15.42 1.40
CA ILE A 100 -4.02 14.39 0.35
C ILE A 100 -2.76 13.54 0.44
N LEU A 101 -1.59 14.17 0.54
CA LEU A 101 -0.31 13.47 0.56
C LEU A 101 -0.14 12.65 1.84
N ASP A 102 -0.39 13.23 3.00
CA ASP A 102 -0.28 12.55 4.30
C ASP A 102 -1.26 11.36 4.38
N PHE A 103 -2.47 11.53 3.84
CA PHE A 103 -3.45 10.45 3.79
C PHE A 103 -2.97 9.29 2.91
N ALA A 104 -2.45 9.59 1.70
CA ALA A 104 -1.92 8.57 0.80
C ALA A 104 -0.71 7.84 1.40
N GLU A 105 0.24 8.58 1.98
CA GLU A 105 1.42 8.02 2.62
C GLU A 105 1.07 7.10 3.79
N ARG A 106 0.13 7.49 4.65
CA ARG A 106 -0.33 6.62 5.77
C ARG A 106 -0.89 5.30 5.26
N HIS A 107 -1.66 5.28 4.18
CA HIS A 107 -2.18 4.03 3.60
C HIS A 107 -1.06 3.18 2.99
N TYR A 108 -0.08 3.80 2.31
CA TYR A 108 1.10 3.11 1.80
C TYR A 108 1.89 2.42 2.92
N LEU A 109 2.23 3.19 3.98
CA LEU A 109 3.01 2.69 5.11
C LEU A 109 2.26 1.61 5.90
N THR A 110 0.94 1.76 6.07
CA THR A 110 0.10 0.75 6.73
C THR A 110 0.08 -0.56 5.94
N CYS A 111 -0.01 -0.48 4.61
CA CYS A 111 0.10 -1.63 3.73
C CYS A 111 1.46 -2.32 3.87
N LEU A 112 2.57 -1.57 3.77
CA LEU A 112 3.91 -2.13 3.90
C LEU A 112 4.14 -2.81 5.25
N ASN A 113 3.70 -2.18 6.34
CA ASN A 113 3.80 -2.75 7.69
C ASN A 113 3.02 -4.08 7.81
N SER A 114 1.89 -4.20 7.11
CA SER A 114 1.11 -5.45 7.09
C SER A 114 1.87 -6.58 6.38
N PHE A 115 2.58 -6.29 5.29
CA PHE A 115 3.48 -7.25 4.64
C PHE A 115 4.65 -7.65 5.52
N GLN A 116 5.33 -6.68 6.16
CA GLN A 116 6.44 -6.97 7.06
C GLN A 116 6.02 -7.91 8.19
N LYS A 117 4.87 -7.64 8.83
CA LYS A 117 4.33 -8.51 9.88
C LYS A 117 4.01 -9.92 9.39
N ALA A 118 3.54 -10.07 8.15
CA ALA A 118 3.27 -11.38 7.56
C ALA A 118 4.56 -12.17 7.32
N ILE A 119 5.61 -11.51 6.80
CA ILE A 119 6.94 -12.10 6.62
C ILE A 119 7.53 -12.53 7.97
N ASP A 120 7.50 -11.64 8.98
CA ASP A 120 8.02 -11.91 10.32
C ASP A 120 7.32 -13.10 10.99
N LYS A 121 6.01 -13.26 10.73
CA LYS A 121 5.22 -14.39 11.24
C LYS A 121 5.56 -15.70 10.51
N SER A 122 5.83 -15.65 9.21
CA SER A 122 6.18 -16.84 8.42
C SER A 122 7.59 -17.37 8.72
N ASN A 123 8.47 -16.53 9.25
CA ASN A 123 9.85 -16.88 9.61
C ASN A 123 10.00 -17.36 11.08
N LYS A 124 8.90 -17.46 11.83
CA LYS A 124 8.85 -18.00 13.21
C LYS A 124 8.27 -19.40 13.21
#